data_AF-A0A971H0S0-F1
#
_entry.id   AF-A0A971H0S0-F1
#
_cell.length_a   1.000
_cell.length_b   1.000
_cell.length_c   1.000
_cell.angle_alpha   90.00
_cell.angle_beta   90.00
_cell.angle_gamma   90.00
#
_symmetry.space_group_name_H-M   'P 1'
#
loop_
_entity.id
_entity.type
_entity.pdbx_description
1 polymer ?
#
loop_
_entity_poly.entity_id
_entity_poly.type
_entity_poly.pdbx_seq_one_letter_code
_entity_poly.pdbx_strand_id
1 'polypeptide(L)'
;RFIPTLLEETDKIMKAQMARGADFESGNIINRAKNLVPLLVPLFINAFRRADELANAMEARCYRGGENRTRLNELKLDNQDVLAISIAALFFGFIISTKYIAYV
;
A
#
# COMPACT_ATOMS: atom_id res chain seq x y z
N ARG A 1 4.44 -1.54 -5.81
CA ARG A 1 5.48 -2.51 -6.28
C ARG A 1 6.23 -3.19 -5.12
N PHE A 2 6.61 -2.50 -4.04
CA PHE A 2 7.43 -3.12 -2.97
C PHE A 2 6.67 -4.03 -1.98
N ILE A 3 5.35 -3.87 -1.84
CA ILE A 3 4.55 -4.64 -0.88
C ILE A 3 4.68 -6.16 -1.10
N PRO A 4 4.49 -6.72 -2.32
CA PRO A 4 4.65 -8.17 -2.52
C PRO A 4 6.05 -8.67 -2.16
N THR A 5 7.09 -7.93 -2.55
CA THR A 5 8.48 -8.30 -2.24
C THR A 5 8.77 -8.26 -0.73
N LEU A 6 8.25 -7.26 -0.01
CA LEU A 6 8.41 -7.17 1.44
C LEU A 6 7.66 -8.29 2.16
N LEU A 7 6.49 -8.72 1.65
CA LEU A 7 5.76 -9.86 2.21
C LEU A 7 6.54 -11.18 2.03
N GLU A 8 7.11 -11.41 0.85
CA GLU A 8 7.98 -12.58 0.62
C GLU A 8 9.24 -12.55 1.50
N GLU A 9 9.83 -11.38 1.69
CA GLU A 9 11.01 -11.20 2.55
C GLU A 9 10.66 -11.40 4.03
N THR A 10 9.50 -10.92 4.45
CA THR A 10 8.93 -11.14 5.78
C THR A 10 8.75 -12.63 6.04
N ASP A 11 8.12 -13.36 5.11
CA ASP A 11 7.91 -14.80 5.23
C ASP A 11 9.23 -15.58 5.31
N LYS A 12 10.22 -15.22 4.48
CA LYS A 12 11.56 -15.82 4.54
C LYS A 12 12.25 -15.57 5.89
N ILE A 13 12.25 -14.33 6.38
CA ILE A 13 12.86 -13.99 7.66
C ILE A 13 12.13 -14.70 8.80
N MET A 14 10.80 -14.70 8.78
CA MET A 14 9.96 -15.35 9.78
C MET A 14 10.28 -16.85 9.87
N LYS A 15 10.29 -17.56 8.74
CA LYS A 15 10.66 -18.99 8.67
C LYS A 15 12.09 -19.24 9.17
N ALA A 16 13.04 -18.38 8.80
CA ALA A 16 14.43 -18.51 9.23
C ALA A 16 14.58 -18.32 10.75
N GLN A 17 13.85 -17.38 11.36
CA GLN A 17 13.88 -17.16 12.80
C GLN A 17 13.13 -18.26 13.55
N MET A 18 12.00 -18.75 13.04
CA MET A 18 11.31 -19.93 13.61
C MET A 18 12.21 -21.17 13.61
N ALA A 19 12.95 -21.41 12.53
CA ALA A 19 13.94 -22.50 12.46
C ALA A 19 15.09 -22.34 13.47
N ARG A 20 15.35 -21.11 13.95
CA ARG A 20 16.33 -20.80 15.01
C ARG A 20 15.71 -20.81 16.41
N GLY A 21 14.45 -21.23 16.55
CA GLY A 21 13.75 -21.34 17.83
C GLY A 21 13.06 -20.05 18.28
N ALA A 22 12.91 -19.04 17.41
CA ALA A 22 12.08 -17.88 17.72
C ALA A 22 10.59 -18.26 17.68
N ASP A 23 9.86 -17.91 18.73
CA ASP A 23 8.41 -18.11 18.84
C ASP A 23 7.69 -16.77 18.72
N PHE A 24 6.91 -16.58 17.66
CA PHE A 24 6.17 -15.36 17.38
C PHE A 24 4.71 -15.41 17.86
N GLU A 25 4.20 -16.58 18.22
CA GLU A 25 2.78 -16.81 18.45
C GLU A 25 2.44 -17.15 19.91
N SER A 26 3.38 -17.63 20.71
CA SER A 26 3.10 -17.96 22.12
C SER A 26 3.29 -16.79 23.08
N GLY A 27 2.65 -16.88 24.26
CA GLY A 27 2.79 -15.90 25.35
C GLY A 27 1.80 -14.74 25.28
N ASN A 28 2.02 -13.72 26.13
CA ASN A 28 1.18 -12.52 26.19
C ASN A 28 1.56 -11.51 25.08
N ILE A 29 0.73 -10.47 24.90
CA ILE A 29 0.90 -9.45 23.85
C ILE A 29 2.29 -8.78 23.91
N ILE A 30 2.80 -8.52 25.11
CA ILE A 30 4.11 -7.86 25.31
C ILE A 30 5.25 -8.79 24.85
N ASN A 31 5.18 -10.07 25.18
CA ASN A 31 6.18 -11.06 24.77
C ASN A 31 6.17 -11.24 23.25
N ARG A 32 4.98 -11.35 22.64
CA ARG A 32 4.85 -11.40 21.18
C ARG A 32 5.45 -10.16 20.50
N ALA A 33 5.16 -8.96 21.02
CA ALA A 33 5.72 -7.72 20.49
C ALA A 33 7.26 -7.69 20.54
N LYS A 34 7.86 -8.15 21.65
CA LYS A 34 9.33 -8.29 21.76
C LYS A 34 9.88 -9.31 20.79
N ASN A 35 9.18 -10.43 20.61
CA ASN A 35 9.60 -11.50 19.71
C ASN A 35 9.55 -11.09 18.24
N LEU A 36 8.85 -10.01 17.87
CA LEU A 36 8.88 -9.45 16.51
C LEU A 36 10.14 -8.65 16.18
N VAL A 37 10.93 -8.22 17.18
CA VAL A 37 12.13 -7.39 16.94
C VAL A 37 13.15 -8.05 15.98
N PRO A 38 13.49 -9.35 16.11
CA PRO A 38 14.39 -10.05 15.18
C PRO A 38 13.87 -10.14 13.75
N LEU A 39 12.57 -9.96 13.52
CA LEU A 39 11.96 -9.88 12.19
C LEU A 39 11.99 -8.45 11.65
N LEU A 40 11.60 -7.47 12.49
CA LEU A 40 11.48 -6.07 12.08
C LEU A 40 12.84 -5.45 11.73
N VAL A 41 13.87 -5.66 12.56
CA VAL A 41 15.18 -4.99 12.37
C VAL A 41 15.81 -5.35 11.01
N PRO A 42 15.93 -6.64 10.61
CA PRO A 42 16.46 -6.98 9.29
C PRO A 42 15.60 -6.45 8.15
N LEU A 43 14.27 -6.53 8.27
CA LEU A 43 13.35 -6.05 7.24
C LEU A 43 13.52 -4.54 7.00
N PHE A 44 13.66 -3.75 8.06
CA PHE A 44 13.89 -2.31 7.96
C PHE A 44 15.24 -1.98 7.31
N ILE A 45 16.32 -2.63 7.75
CA ILE A 45 17.67 -2.41 7.17
C ILE A 45 17.66 -2.73 5.68
N ASN A 46 17.05 -3.84 5.28
CA ASN A 46 16.96 -4.23 3.87
C ASN A 46 16.07 -3.27 3.07
N ALA A 47 14.96 -2.80 3.65
CA ALA A 47 14.09 -1.81 3.01
C ALA A 47 14.82 -0.49 2.74
N PHE A 48 15.60 0.02 3.72
CA PHE A 48 16.39 1.24 3.54
C PHE A 48 17.50 1.06 2.50
N ARG A 49 18.22 -0.07 2.53
CA ARG A 49 19.23 -0.37 1.50
C ARG A 49 18.61 -0.37 0.10
N ARG A 50 17.45 -1.01 -0.06
CA ARG A 50 16.74 -1.04 -1.35
C ARG A 50 16.27 0.36 -1.78
N ALA A 51 15.87 1.20 -0.83
CA ALA A 51 15.50 2.58 -1.13
C ALA A 51 16.70 3.37 -1.65
N ASP A 52 17.88 3.19 -1.07
CA ASP A 52 19.13 3.83 -1.51
C ASP A 52 19.57 3.33 -2.89
N GLU A 53 19.57 2.02 -3.12
CA GLU A 53 19.83 1.42 -4.43
C GLU A 53 18.85 1.92 -5.50
N LEU A 54 17.57 2.06 -5.15
CA LEU A 54 16.55 2.59 -6.04
C LEU A 54 16.80 4.06 -6.34
N ALA A 55 17.12 4.88 -5.34
CA ALA A 55 17.41 6.29 -5.51
C ALA A 55 18.60 6.48 -6.47
N ASN A 56 19.70 5.77 -6.22
CA ASN A 56 20.89 5.79 -7.08
C ASN A 56 20.55 5.33 -8.51
N ALA A 57 19.74 4.29 -8.68
CA ALA A 57 19.30 3.82 -10.00
C ALA A 57 18.37 4.82 -10.70
N MET A 58 17.56 5.57 -9.95
CA MET A 58 16.71 6.63 -10.47
C MET A 58 17.57 7.80 -10.96
N GLU A 59 18.55 8.24 -10.18
CA GLU A 59 19.49 9.30 -10.57
C GLU A 59 20.32 8.92 -11.79
N ALA A 60 20.82 7.67 -11.86
CA ALA A 60 21.54 7.14 -13.01
C ALA A 60 20.70 7.14 -14.30
N ARG A 61 19.37 7.01 -14.19
CA ARG A 61 18.42 7.16 -15.30
C ARG A 61 17.99 8.61 -15.56
N CYS A 62 18.73 9.56 -15.01
CA CYS A 62 18.44 11.00 -15.05
C CYS A 62 17.04 11.35 -14.52
N TYR A 63 16.49 10.56 -13.60
CA TYR A 63 15.21 10.87 -12.98
C TYR A 63 15.39 12.08 -12.06
N ARG A 64 14.90 13.24 -12.49
CA ARG A 64 14.81 14.45 -11.66
C ARG A 64 13.33 14.68 -11.31
N GLY A 65 13.02 14.79 -10.02
CA GLY A 65 11.68 15.20 -9.59
C GLY A 65 11.37 16.61 -10.09
N GLY A 66 10.13 16.89 -10.48
CA GLY A 66 9.72 18.23 -10.91
C GLY A 66 8.63 18.26 -11.96
N GLU A 67 8.31 19.49 -12.38
CA GLU A 67 7.37 19.81 -13.46
C GLU A 67 7.92 19.42 -14.84
N ASN A 68 7.07 19.38 -15.87
CA ASN A 68 7.42 19.02 -17.26
C ASN A 68 7.78 17.54 -17.52
N ARG A 69 7.19 16.60 -16.78
CA ARG A 69 7.34 15.16 -17.05
C ARG A 69 6.14 14.59 -17.79
N THR A 70 6.39 13.82 -18.84
CA THR A 70 5.36 13.03 -19.53
C THR A 70 4.97 11.83 -18.67
N ARG A 71 3.67 11.51 -18.59
CA ARG A 71 3.16 10.35 -17.86
C ARG A 71 2.96 9.19 -18.83
N LEU A 72 3.54 8.03 -18.53
CA LEU A 72 3.36 6.83 -19.35
C LEU A 72 1.96 6.22 -19.17
N ASN A 73 1.48 6.20 -17.93
CA ASN A 73 0.17 5.67 -17.55
C ASN A 73 -0.72 6.82 -17.09
N GLU A 74 -1.47 7.39 -18.03
CA GLU A 74 -2.46 8.43 -17.74
C GLU A 74 -3.83 7.81 -17.47
N LEU A 75 -4.51 8.33 -16.46
CA LEU A 75 -5.91 7.99 -16.18
C LEU A 75 -6.78 8.67 -17.25
N LYS A 76 -7.57 7.89 -17.96
CA LYS A 76 -8.55 8.37 -18.94
C LYS A 76 -9.94 7.96 -18.47
N LEU A 77 -10.89 8.88 -18.60
CA LEU A 77 -12.29 8.57 -18.34
C LEU A 77 -12.78 7.56 -19.38
N ASP A 78 -13.33 6.46 -18.88
CA ASP A 78 -14.01 5.49 -19.72
C ASP A 78 -15.53 5.68 -19.67
N ASN A 79 -16.24 5.08 -20.62
CA ASN A 79 -17.70 5.10 -20.66
C ASN A 79 -18.31 4.47 -19.40
N GLN A 80 -17.60 3.52 -18.77
CA GLN A 80 -18.00 2.92 -17.49
C GLN A 80 -17.97 3.95 -16.34
N ASP A 81 -17.00 4.86 -16.34
CA ASP A 81 -16.92 5.92 -15.32
C ASP A 81 -18.09 6.89 -15.48
N VAL A 82 -18.44 7.26 -16.71
CA VAL A 82 -19.58 8.14 -17.02
C VAL A 82 -20.89 7.49 -16.58
N LEU A 83 -21.05 6.19 -16.82
CA LEU A 83 -22.24 5.44 -16.40
C LEU A 83 -22.33 5.37 -14.87
N ALA A 84 -21.23 5.04 -14.18
CA ALA A 84 -21.17 4.97 -12.72
C ALA A 84 -21.51 6.33 -12.08
N ILE A 85 -20.95 7.43 -12.62
CA ILE A 85 -21.24 8.79 -12.15
C ILE A 85 -22.73 9.14 -12.36
N SER A 86 -23.29 8.79 -13.52
CA SER A 86 -24.69 9.05 -13.84
C SER A 86 -25.65 8.30 -12.90
N ILE A 87 -25.39 7.01 -12.65
CA ILE A 87 -26.18 6.20 -11.71
C ILE A 87 -26.06 6.75 -10.29
N ALA A 88 -24.86 7.12 -9.83
CA ALA A 88 -24.66 7.71 -8.51
C ALA A 88 -25.43 9.03 -8.38
N ALA A 89 -25.39 9.90 -9.39
CA ALA A 89 -26.11 11.16 -9.41
C ALA A 89 -27.64 10.96 -9.33
N LEU A 90 -28.18 10.01 -10.09
CA LEU A 90 -29.60 9.65 -10.03
C LEU A 90 -30.00 9.10 -8.66
N PHE A 91 -29.19 8.24 -8.07
CA PHE A 91 -29.44 7.66 -6.75
C PHE A 91 -29.47 8.72 -5.65
N PHE A 92 -28.47 9.61 -5.62
CA PHE A 92 -28.45 10.70 -4.65
C PHE A 92 -29.57 11.71 -4.91
N GLY A 93 -29.87 12.04 -6.17
CA GLY A 93 -30.98 12.89 -6.55
C GLY A 93 -32.32 12.33 -6.07
N PHE A 94 -32.53 11.02 -6.21
CA PHE A 94 -33.71 10.34 -5.71
C PHE A 94 -33.83 10.45 -4.18
N ILE A 95 -32.76 10.18 -3.42
CA ILE A 95 -32.76 10.31 -1.95
C ILE A 95 -33.07 11.75 -1.50
N ILE A 96 -32.49 12.75 -2.17
CA ILE A 96 -32.76 14.14 -1.84
C ILE A 96 -34.22 14.48 -2.14
N SER A 97 -34.75 14.00 -3.27
CA SER A 97 -36.15 14.23 -3.65
C SER A 97 -37.11 13.63 -2.65
N THR A 98 -36.87 12.41 -2.14
CA THR A 98 -37.77 11.81 -1.14
C THR A 98 -37.78 12.62 0.16
N LYS A 99 -36.62 13.14 0.60
CA LYS A 99 -36.54 14.00 1.78
C LYS A 99 -37.21 15.36 1.56
N TYR A 100 -37.10 15.95 0.37
CA TYR A 100 -37.75 17.21 0.03
C TYR A 100 -39.27 17.07 0.01
N ILE A 101 -39.79 16.00 -0.60
CA ILE A 101 -41.23 15.71 -0.65
C ILE A 101 -41.79 15.40 0.75
N ALA A 102 -41.02 14.76 1.63
CA ALA A 102 -41.45 14.51 3.01
C ALA A 102 -41.36 15.75 3.93
N TYR A 103 -40.66 16.81 3.49
CA TYR A 103 -40.51 18.07 4.22
C TYR A 103 -41.59 19.10 3.85
N VAL A 104 -42.13 19.02 2.63
CA VAL A 104 -43.27 19.81 2.14
C VAL A 104 -44.58 19.17 2.59
#